data_AF-A0A0P7ZD48-F1
#
_entry.id   AF-A0A0P7ZD48-F1
#
_cell.length_a   1.000
_cell.length_b   1.000
_cell.length_c   1.000
_cell.angle_alpha   90.00
_cell.angle_beta   90.00
_cell.angle_gamma   90.00
#
_symmetry.space_group_name_H-M   'P 1'
#
loop_
_entity.id
_entity.type
_entity.pdbx_description
1 polymer ?
#
loop_
_entity_poly.entity_id
_entity_poly.type
_entity_poly.pdbx_seq_one_letter_code
_entity_poly.pdbx_strand_id
1 'polypeptide(L)'
;MAAIRKKTVKNHTYYYIEHSFREGDRVHKKEKIIGKALPSNIEELKQEYMAEFMAEIYKEKWLDRFDEIKAAFLKQEKITPKSAREKEIETFAIRFTYDTNRIEGSTLRSGIRQTCLKKG
;
A
#
# COMPACT_ATOMS: atom_id res chain seq x y z
N MET A 1 3.54 14.83 2.71
CA MET A 1 3.08 15.43 3.98
C MET A 1 1.77 16.17 3.74
N ALA A 2 0.93 16.29 4.77
CA ALA A 2 -0.28 17.11 4.74
C ALA A 2 0.07 18.59 4.98
N ALA A 3 -0.55 19.50 4.24
CA ALA A 3 -0.40 20.94 4.41
C ALA A 3 -1.74 21.60 4.75
N ILE A 4 -1.71 22.70 5.50
CA ILE A 4 -2.91 23.48 5.79
C ILE A 4 -3.03 24.64 4.81
N ARG A 5 -4.21 24.80 4.23
CA ARG A 5 -4.58 25.90 3.34
C ARG A 5 -5.75 26.69 3.91
N LYS A 6 -5.64 28.01 3.88
CA LYS A 6 -6.76 28.92 4.14
C LYS A 6 -7.42 29.27 2.81
N LYS A 7 -8.74 29.11 2.70
CA LYS A 7 -9.52 29.56 1.53
C LYS A 7 -10.71 30.39 1.99
N THR A 8 -11.00 31.47 1.26
CA THR A 8 -12.20 32.29 1.48
C THR A 8 -13.27 31.89 0.47
N VAL A 9 -14.41 31.42 0.95
CA VAL A 9 -15.55 31.00 0.14
C VAL A 9 -16.77 31.79 0.58
N LYS A 10 -17.39 32.55 -0.33
CA LYS A 10 -18.61 33.35 -0.08
C LYS A 10 -18.52 34.16 1.23
N ASN A 11 -17.46 34.94 1.38
CA ASN A 11 -17.19 35.80 2.55
C ASN A 11 -16.88 35.07 3.87
N HIS A 12 -16.78 33.74 3.87
CA HIS A 12 -16.37 32.95 5.03
C HIS A 12 -14.98 32.34 4.81
N THR A 13 -14.14 32.44 5.83
CA THR A 13 -12.82 31.80 5.84
C THR A 13 -12.96 30.36 6.32
N TYR A 14 -12.35 29.44 5.58
CA TYR A 14 -12.25 28.03 5.95
C TYR A 14 -10.80 27.54 5.84
N TYR A 15 -10.47 26.59 6.73
CA TYR A 15 -9.20 25.89 6.74
C TYR A 15 -9.38 24.49 6.14
N TYR A 16 -8.43 24.11 5.30
CA TYR A 16 -8.37 22.84 4.61
C TYR A 16 -7.08 22.15 4.95
N ILE A 17 -7.13 20.82 5.04
CA ILE A 17 -5.94 19.98 4.99
C ILE A 17 -5.82 19.43 3.56
N GLU A 18 -4.69 19.65 2.92
CA GLU A 18 -4.41 19.18 1.56
C GLU A 18 -3.24 18.18 1.56
N HIS A 19 -3.36 17.15 0.73
CA HIS A 19 -2.29 16.22 0.40
C HIS A 19 -2.10 16.17 -1.10
N SER A 20 -0.86 16.42 -1.54
CA SER A 20 -0.48 16.28 -2.95
C SER A 20 0.23 14.95 -3.17
N PHE A 21 -0.21 14.20 -4.17
CA PHE A 21 0.42 12.95 -4.59
C PHE A 21 0.62 12.96 -6.11
N ARG A 22 1.61 12.20 -6.58
CA ARG A 22 1.94 12.12 -8.01
C ARG A 22 1.39 10.83 -8.61
N GLU A 23 0.87 10.95 -9.82
CA GLU A 23 0.43 9.83 -10.62
C GLU A 23 0.93 10.01 -12.05
N GLY A 24 1.96 9.23 -12.40
CA GLY A 24 2.75 9.46 -13.61
C GLY A 24 3.31 10.89 -13.63
N ASP A 25 2.96 11.63 -14.68
CA ASP A 25 3.40 13.01 -14.87
C ASP A 25 2.50 14.05 -14.20
N ARG A 26 1.32 13.66 -13.69
CA ARG A 26 0.33 14.57 -13.12
C ARG A 26 0.43 14.63 -11.60
N VAL A 27 0.20 15.82 -11.05
CA VAL A 27 0.10 16.04 -9.60
C VAL A 27 -1.38 16.18 -9.25
N HIS A 28 -1.85 15.30 -8.38
CA HIS A 28 -3.21 15.27 -7.87
C HIS A 28 -3.23 15.81 -6.45
N LYS A 29 -4.39 16.35 -6.05
CA LYS A 29 -4.62 16.84 -4.69
C LYS A 29 -5.89 16.25 -4.10
N LYS A 30 -5.80 15.81 -2.85
CA LYS A 30 -6.94 15.52 -1.98
C LYS A 30 -7.00 16.61 -0.92
N GLU A 31 -8.18 17.16 -0.71
CA GLU A 31 -8.40 18.18 0.30
C GLU A 31 -9.65 17.89 1.13
N LYS A 32 -9.57 18.16 2.43
CA LYS A 32 -10.69 18.00 3.36
C LYS A 32 -10.83 19.26 4.20
N ILE A 33 -12.06 19.67 4.45
CA ILE A 33 -12.36 20.87 5.23
C ILE A 33 -12.20 20.56 6.72
N ILE A 34 -11.44 21.39 7.42
CA ILE A 34 -11.20 21.28 8.87
C ILE A 34 -12.25 22.12 9.63
N GLY A 35 -12.58 23.29 9.11
CA GLY A 35 -13.58 24.19 9.71
C GLY A 35 -13.27 25.67 9.50
N LYS A 36 -13.98 26.54 10.21
CA LYS A 36 -13.83 28.01 10.13
C LYS A 36 -12.68 28.56 10.99
N ALA A 37 -12.26 27.82 11.99
CA ALA A 37 -11.15 28.14 12.88
C ALA A 37 -10.08 27.05 12.80
N LEU A 38 -8.85 27.42 13.12
CA LEU A 38 -7.74 26.49 13.18
C LEU A 38 -7.78 25.76 14.53
N PRO A 39 -7.93 24.42 14.56
CA PRO A 39 -7.95 23.66 15.81
C PRO A 39 -6.61 23.78 16.54
N SER A 40 -6.58 23.51 17.85
CA SER A 40 -5.31 23.45 18.60
C SER A 40 -4.54 22.14 18.35
N ASN A 41 -5.23 21.06 17.99
CA ASN A 41 -4.69 19.72 17.78
C ASN A 41 -4.32 19.44 16.30
N ILE A 42 -3.69 20.41 15.64
CA ILE A 42 -3.37 20.34 14.20
C ILE A 42 -2.56 19.09 13.84
N GLU A 43 -1.56 18.74 14.65
CA GLU A 43 -0.62 17.70 14.29
C GLU A 43 -1.26 16.31 14.33
N GLU A 44 -2.14 16.06 15.30
CA GLU A 44 -2.95 14.83 15.36
C GLU A 44 -3.90 14.75 14.17
N LEU A 45 -4.61 15.84 13.86
CA LEU A 45 -5.48 15.89 12.68
C LEU A 45 -4.71 15.62 11.39
N LYS A 46 -3.48 16.13 11.26
CA LYS A 46 -2.64 15.81 10.10
C LYS A 46 -2.38 14.31 10.00
N GLN A 47 -2.07 13.64 11.10
CA GLN A 47 -1.81 12.20 11.09
C GLN A 47 -3.06 11.39 10.73
N GLU A 48 -4.19 11.72 11.33
CA GLU A 48 -5.48 11.08 11.04
C GLU A 48 -5.87 11.24 9.57
N TYR A 49 -5.89 12.48 9.07
CA TYR A 49 -6.25 12.74 7.68
C TYR A 49 -5.21 12.20 6.68
N MET A 50 -3.93 12.11 7.05
CA MET A 50 -2.94 11.40 6.22
C MET A 50 -3.30 9.93 6.06
N ALA A 51 -3.66 9.24 7.15
CA ALA A 51 -4.07 7.85 7.06
C ALA A 51 -5.31 7.68 6.17
N GLU A 52 -6.31 8.55 6.32
CA GLU A 52 -7.51 8.56 5.48
C GLU A 52 -7.18 8.80 4.00
N PHE A 53 -6.40 9.84 3.67
CA PHE A 53 -6.02 10.13 2.30
C PHE A 53 -5.24 8.99 1.67
N MET A 54 -4.32 8.37 2.42
CA MET A 54 -3.57 7.22 1.92
C MET A 54 -4.50 6.02 1.66
N ALA A 55 -5.44 5.74 2.57
CA ALA A 55 -6.42 4.67 2.37
C ALA A 55 -7.29 4.90 1.12
N GLU A 56 -7.76 6.13 0.90
CA GLU A 56 -8.50 6.49 -0.32
C GLU A 56 -7.65 6.33 -1.59
N ILE A 57 -6.44 6.86 -1.59
CA ILE A 57 -5.51 6.75 -2.73
C ILE A 57 -5.22 5.27 -3.02
N TYR A 58 -5.00 4.46 -1.98
CA TYR A 58 -4.76 3.04 -2.15
C TYR A 58 -5.98 2.32 -2.71
N LYS A 59 -7.17 2.64 -2.20
CA LYS A 59 -8.41 2.07 -2.70
C LYS A 59 -8.63 2.43 -4.17
N GLU A 60 -8.53 3.71 -4.54
CA GLU A 60 -8.71 4.17 -5.91
C GLU A 60 -7.68 3.56 -6.87
N LYS A 61 -6.43 3.41 -6.44
CA LYS A 61 -5.35 2.93 -7.32
C LYS A 61 -5.23 1.42 -7.41
N TRP A 62 -5.50 0.70 -6.33
CA TRP A 62 -5.15 -0.70 -6.21
C TRP A 62 -6.35 -1.62 -6.15
N LEU A 63 -7.51 -1.17 -5.68
CA LEU A 63 -8.67 -2.05 -5.52
C LEU A 63 -9.07 -2.66 -6.86
N ASP A 64 -9.21 -1.84 -7.91
CA ASP A 64 -9.55 -2.30 -9.25
C ASP A 64 -8.46 -3.22 -9.84
N ARG A 65 -7.19 -2.92 -9.55
CA ARG A 65 -6.06 -3.73 -10.02
C ARG A 65 -5.98 -5.09 -9.33
N PHE A 66 -6.43 -5.20 -8.08
CA PHE A 66 -6.44 -6.48 -7.37
C PHE A 66 -7.41 -7.46 -8.02
N ASP A 67 -8.57 -7.00 -8.47
CA ASP A 67 -9.54 -7.83 -9.17
C ASP A 67 -8.97 -8.33 -10.50
N GLU A 68 -8.29 -7.46 -11.25
CA GLU A 68 -7.59 -7.85 -12.49
C GLU A 68 -6.49 -8.90 -12.23
N ILE A 69 -5.64 -8.68 -11.22
CA ILE A 69 -4.56 -9.60 -10.85
C ILE A 69 -5.14 -10.95 -10.43
N LYS A 70 -6.20 -10.95 -9.61
CA LYS A 70 -6.87 -12.17 -9.15
C LYS A 70 -7.49 -12.93 -10.31
N ALA A 71 -8.16 -12.24 -11.23
CA ALA A 71 -8.75 -12.85 -12.42
C ALA A 71 -7.68 -13.47 -13.32
N ALA A 72 -6.56 -12.77 -13.54
CA ALA A 72 -5.43 -13.28 -14.31
C ALA A 72 -4.80 -14.51 -13.65
N PHE A 73 -4.59 -14.47 -12.33
CA PHE A 73 -4.08 -15.61 -11.57
C PHE A 73 -4.98 -16.82 -11.68
N LEU A 74 -6.30 -16.68 -11.46
CA LEU A 74 -7.25 -17.79 -11.55
C LEU A 74 -7.32 -18.38 -12.97
N LYS A 75 -7.17 -17.54 -14.01
CA LYS A 75 -7.10 -18.00 -15.40
C LYS A 75 -5.84 -18.82 -15.65
N GLN A 76 -4.71 -18.34 -15.17
CA GLN A 76 -3.42 -19.03 -15.30
C GLN A 76 -3.41 -20.34 -14.50
N GLU A 77 -3.93 -20.32 -13.27
CA GLU A 77 -4.02 -21.49 -12.41
C GLU A 77 -4.72 -22.64 -13.14
N LYS A 78 -5.87 -22.40 -13.78
CA LYS A 78 -6.64 -23.44 -14.50
C LYS A 78 -5.84 -24.15 -15.60
N ILE A 79 -4.96 -23.43 -16.31
CA ILE A 79 -4.16 -23.98 -17.41
C ILE A 79 -2.81 -24.56 -16.95
N THR A 80 -2.33 -24.17 -15.77
CA THR A 80 -1.07 -24.67 -15.23
C THR A 80 -1.24 -26.12 -14.75
N PRO A 81 -0.37 -27.06 -15.15
CA PRO A 81 -0.38 -28.43 -14.63
C PRO A 81 -0.12 -28.50 -13.12
N LYS A 82 -0.71 -29.49 -12.45
CA LYS A 82 -0.61 -29.66 -10.98
C LYS A 82 0.85 -29.68 -10.47
N SER A 83 1.72 -30.43 -11.14
CA SER A 83 3.14 -30.54 -10.78
C SER A 83 3.90 -29.21 -10.88
N ALA A 84 3.54 -28.35 -11.84
CA ALA A 84 4.11 -27.02 -11.96
C ALA A 84 3.63 -26.10 -10.82
N ARG A 85 2.34 -26.18 -10.44
CA ARG A 85 1.80 -25.42 -9.30
C ARG A 85 2.47 -25.80 -7.98
N GLU A 86 2.65 -27.11 -7.74
CA GLU A 86 3.33 -27.61 -6.54
C GLU A 86 4.77 -27.06 -6.44
N LYS A 87 5.49 -27.01 -7.57
CA LYS A 87 6.83 -26.44 -7.64
C LYS A 87 6.86 -24.92 -7.43
N GLU A 88 5.85 -24.21 -7.93
CA GLU A 88 5.70 -22.77 -7.66
C GLU A 88 5.44 -22.49 -6.18
N ILE A 89 4.57 -23.28 -5.53
CA ILE A 89 4.29 -23.17 -4.09
C ILE A 89 5.56 -23.44 -3.27
N GLU A 90 6.33 -24.47 -3.61
CA GLU A 90 7.61 -24.76 -2.94
C GLU A 90 8.58 -23.59 -3.09
N THR A 91 8.72 -23.06 -4.31
CA THR A 91 9.59 -21.92 -4.59
C THR A 91 9.15 -20.66 -3.85
N PHE A 92 7.84 -20.42 -3.79
CA PHE A 92 7.25 -19.32 -3.05
C PHE A 92 7.54 -19.46 -1.56
N ALA A 93 7.30 -20.63 -0.97
CA ALA A 93 7.55 -20.88 0.45
C ALA A 93 9.02 -20.64 0.82
N ILE A 94 9.96 -21.08 -0.01
CA ILE A 94 11.40 -20.82 0.18
C ILE A 94 11.70 -19.32 0.16
N ARG A 95 11.19 -18.58 -0.84
CA ARG A 95 11.41 -17.13 -0.97
C ARG A 95 10.77 -16.35 0.17
N PHE A 96 9.49 -16.61 0.45
CA PHE A 96 8.75 -15.98 1.53
C PHE A 96 9.47 -16.16 2.86
N THR A 97 9.89 -17.40 3.15
CA THR A 97 10.63 -17.71 4.36
C THR A 97 11.94 -16.92 4.41
N TYR A 98 12.71 -16.88 3.32
CA TYR A 98 13.95 -16.10 3.27
C TYR A 98 13.72 -14.60 3.51
N ASP A 99 12.73 -14.01 2.85
CA ASP A 99 12.45 -12.58 2.93
C ASP A 99 11.95 -12.18 4.32
N THR A 100 11.05 -12.96 4.93
CA THR A 100 10.57 -12.73 6.29
C THR A 100 11.72 -12.80 7.30
N ASN A 101 12.56 -13.84 7.21
CA ASN A 101 13.73 -14.00 8.06
C ASN A 101 14.74 -12.84 7.91
N ARG A 102 14.86 -12.26 6.72
CA ARG A 102 15.73 -11.11 6.45
C ARG A 102 15.16 -9.82 7.02
N ILE A 103 13.85 -9.62 6.91
CA ILE A 103 13.13 -8.47 7.49
C ILE A 103 13.26 -8.49 9.02
N GLU A 104 13.20 -9.68 9.62
CA GLU A 104 13.39 -9.90 11.07
C GLU A 104 14.86 -9.81 11.53
N GLY A 105 15.80 -9.55 10.60
CA GLY A 105 17.20 -9.28 10.92
C GLY A 105 18.12 -10.50 10.97
N SER A 106 17.67 -11.67 10.53
CA SER A 106 18.54 -12.85 10.46
C SER A 106 19.44 -12.83 9.21
N THR A 107 20.71 -13.20 9.37
CA THR A 107 21.75 -13.22 8.33
C THR A 107 21.81 -14.53 7.54
N LEU A 108 20.72 -15.31 7.54
CA LEU A 108 20.69 -16.62 6.89
C LEU A 108 20.67 -16.48 5.36
N ARG A 109 21.73 -16.95 4.71
CA ARG A 109 21.94 -16.84 3.24
C ARG A 109 21.10 -17.88 2.49
N SER A 110 20.57 -17.52 1.30
CA SER A 110 19.57 -18.30 0.55
C SER A 110 19.98 -19.75 0.21
N GLY A 111 21.28 -20.02 0.06
CA GLY A 111 21.79 -21.35 -0.32
C GLY A 111 21.73 -22.42 0.78
N ILE A 112 21.61 -22.05 2.07
CA ILE A 112 21.69 -23.02 3.18
C ILE A 112 20.34 -23.70 3.46
N ARG A 113 19.20 -23.03 3.17
CA ARG A 113 17.85 -23.52 3.53
C ARG A 113 17.22 -24.51 2.54
N GLN A 114 17.58 -24.49 1.26
CA GLN A 114 17.11 -25.52 0.31
C GLN A 114 17.51 -26.94 0.75
N THR A 115 18.63 -27.04 1.45
CA THR A 115 19.15 -28.29 2.04
C THR A 115 18.41 -28.69 3.31
N CYS A 116 17.88 -27.75 4.09
CA CYS A 116 17.14 -28.01 5.32
C CYS A 116 15.69 -28.45 5.05
N LEU A 117 15.00 -27.84 4.07
CA LEU A 117 13.62 -28.21 3.73
C LEU A 117 13.50 -29.56 3.00
N LYS A 118 14.57 -30.05 2.36
CA LYS A 118 14.60 -31.36 1.68
C LYS A 118 14.97 -32.55 2.58
N LYS A 119 15.26 -32.32 3.86
CA LYS A 119 15.68 -33.36 4.82
C LYS A 119 14.69 -33.61 5.96
N GLY A 120 13.45 -33.11 5.83
CA GLY A 120 12.35 -33.38 6.76
C GLY A 120 11.38 -34.40 6.20
#